data_AF-A0A452XVF3-F1
#
_entry.id   AF-A0A452XVF3-F1
#
_cell.length_a   1.000
_cell.length_b   1.000
_cell.length_c   1.000
_cell.angle_alpha   90.00
_cell.angle_beta   90.00
_cell.angle_gamma   90.00
#
_symmetry.space_group_name_H-M   'P 1'
#
loop_
_entity.id
_entity.type
_entity.pdbx_description
1 polymer ?
#
loop_
_entity_poly.entity_id
_entity_poly.type
_entity_poly.pdbx_seq_one_letter_code
_entity_poly.pdbx_strand_id
1 'polypeptide(L)'
;MVGSARVLLVAAVVGFLATTACGAAQRDYAAALTKSLLYFEAQRSGRLPPTHRVQWRGNSALKDGADHGVSTSAMHACVVRCTCLVRA
;
A
#
# COMPACT_ATOMS: atom_id res chain seq x y z
N MET A 1 44.15 -27.34 19.26
CA MET A 1 42.72 -27.40 19.65
C MET A 1 41.96 -26.08 19.47
N VAL A 2 42.59 -24.91 19.63
CA VAL A 2 41.92 -23.58 19.47
C VAL A 2 41.56 -23.22 18.01
N GLY A 3 42.33 -23.69 17.02
CA GLY A 3 42.10 -23.38 15.60
C GLY A 3 40.85 -24.04 15.02
N SER A 4 40.60 -25.31 15.36
CA SER A 4 39.45 -26.08 14.88
C SER A 4 38.12 -25.48 15.35
N ALA A 5 38.06 -24.94 16.57
CA ALA A 5 36.87 -24.28 17.11
C ALA A 5 36.54 -22.97 16.37
N ARG A 6 37.54 -22.20 15.94
CA ARG A 6 37.35 -20.97 15.15
C ARG A 6 36.86 -21.26 13.74
N VAL A 7 37.38 -22.31 13.10
CA VAL A 7 36.94 -22.74 11.76
C VAL A 7 35.49 -23.20 11.78
N LEU A 8 35.08 -23.97 12.81
CA LEU A 8 33.70 -24.40 12.99
C LEU A 8 32.75 -23.22 13.27
N LEU A 9 33.19 -22.23 14.05
CA LEU A 9 32.41 -21.01 14.31
C LEU A 9 32.18 -20.22 13.03
N VAL A 10 33.23 -20.01 12.21
CA VAL A 10 33.12 -19.28 10.94
C VAL A 10 32.21 -20.04 9.96
N ALA A 11 32.35 -21.36 9.86
CA ALA A 11 31.50 -22.19 9.00
C ALA A 11 30.01 -22.14 9.41
N ALA A 12 29.72 -22.15 10.72
CA ALA A 12 28.37 -22.03 11.24
C ALA A 12 27.76 -20.65 10.95
N VAL A 13 28.53 -19.58 11.10
CA VAL A 13 28.09 -18.21 10.78
C VAL A 13 27.82 -18.05 9.29
N VAL A 14 28.73 -18.52 8.42
CA VAL A 14 28.55 -18.46 6.96
C VAL A 14 27.35 -19.31 6.51
N GLY A 15 27.18 -20.50 7.09
CA GLY A 15 26.01 -21.36 6.83
C GLY A 15 24.70 -20.70 7.28
N PHE A 16 24.68 -20.05 8.43
CA PHE A 16 23.51 -19.32 8.93
C PHE A 16 23.15 -18.13 8.03
N LEU A 17 24.14 -17.33 7.59
CA LEU A 17 23.92 -16.23 6.64
C LEU A 17 23.43 -16.71 5.26
N ALA A 18 23.83 -17.90 4.80
CA ALA A 18 23.39 -18.44 3.52
C ALA A 18 21.90 -18.85 3.54
N THR A 19 21.40 -19.32 4.69
CA THR A 19 19.98 -19.76 4.82
C THR A 19 18.97 -18.61 4.80
N THR A 20 19.37 -17.37 5.13
CA THR A 20 18.46 -16.20 5.15
C THR A 20 18.36 -15.48 3.81
N ALA A 21 19.23 -15.79 2.84
CA ALA A 21 19.32 -15.06 1.58
C ALA A 21 18.32 -15.53 0.50
N CYS A 22 17.77 -16.74 0.60
CA CYS A 22 16.93 -17.34 -0.45
C CYS A 22 15.44 -17.31 -0.07
N GLY A 23 14.91 -16.11 0.17
CA GLY A 23 13.49 -15.87 0.39
C GLY A 23 12.86 -15.12 -0.78
N ALA A 24 12.94 -15.66 -2.00
CA ALA A 24 12.28 -15.06 -3.15
C ALA A 24 10.76 -15.30 -3.08
N ALA A 25 10.06 -14.49 -2.29
CA ALA A 25 8.60 -14.48 -2.27
C ALA A 25 8.11 -14.09 -3.67
N GLN A 26 7.48 -15.05 -4.36
CA GLN A 26 6.84 -14.84 -5.66
C GLN A 26 5.79 -13.73 -5.50
N ARG A 27 6.01 -12.58 -6.13
CA ARG A 27 5.13 -11.42 -5.97
C ARG A 27 3.95 -11.56 -6.91
N ASP A 28 2.76 -11.61 -6.35
CA ASP A 28 1.52 -11.54 -7.12
C ASP A 28 1.27 -10.10 -7.59
N TYR A 29 1.82 -9.79 -8.77
CA TYR A 29 1.67 -8.48 -9.40
C TYR A 29 0.21 -8.16 -9.76
N ALA A 30 -0.63 -9.17 -10.03
CA ALA A 30 -2.04 -8.96 -10.32
C ALA A 30 -2.78 -8.46 -9.08
N ALA A 31 -2.50 -9.07 -7.92
CA ALA A 31 -3.03 -8.61 -6.64
C ALA A 31 -2.49 -7.21 -6.27
N ALA A 32 -1.22 -6.92 -6.56
CA ALA A 32 -0.63 -5.59 -6.31
C ALA A 32 -1.28 -4.50 -7.17
N LEU A 33 -1.47 -4.76 -8.46
CA LEU A 33 -2.11 -3.84 -9.41
C LEU A 33 -3.58 -3.59 -9.05
N THR A 34 -4.31 -4.63 -8.67
CA THR A 34 -5.71 -4.48 -8.28
C THR A 34 -5.84 -3.60 -7.03
N LYS A 35 -4.94 -3.77 -6.05
CA LYS A 35 -4.90 -2.93 -4.84
C LYS A 35 -4.48 -1.49 -5.14
N SER A 36 -3.55 -1.26 -6.07
CA SER A 36 -3.15 0.10 -6.43
C SER A 36 -4.29 0.86 -7.14
N LEU A 37 -5.06 0.20 -8.00
CA LEU A 37 -6.26 0.78 -8.59
C LEU A 37 -7.31 1.11 -7.53
N LEU A 38 -7.54 0.21 -6.57
CA LEU A 38 -8.47 0.43 -5.46
C LEU A 38 -8.06 1.63 -4.58
N TYR A 39 -6.76 1.84 -4.40
CA TYR A 39 -6.21 3.01 -3.68
C TYR A 39 -6.55 4.34 -4.36
N PHE A 40 -6.53 4.39 -5.69
CA PHE A 40 -6.94 5.59 -6.44
C PHE A 40 -8.46 5.81 -6.39
N GLU A 41 -9.26 4.74 -6.47
CA GLU A 41 -10.72 4.84 -6.33
C GLU A 41 -11.13 5.37 -4.95
N ALA A 42 -10.43 4.95 -3.89
CA ALA A 42 -10.69 5.38 -2.53
C ALA A 42 -10.35 6.87 -2.26
N GLN A 43 -9.61 7.52 -3.16
CA GLN A 43 -9.24 8.94 -3.07
C GLN A 43 -10.19 9.86 -3.85
N ARG A 44 -11.21 9.33 -4.52
CA ARG A 44 -12.20 10.16 -5.21
C ARG A 44 -12.95 11.04 -4.20
N SER A 45 -12.93 12.35 -4.45
CA SER A 45 -13.77 13.35 -3.78
C SER A 45 -15.04 13.59 -4.58
N GLY A 46 -16.00 14.30 -4.00
CA GLY A 46 -17.26 14.63 -4.65
C GLY A 46 -18.34 13.57 -4.45
N ARG A 47 -19.28 13.52 -5.39
CA ARG A 47 -20.38 12.56 -5.38
C ARG A 47 -19.91 11.21 -5.94
N LEU A 48 -19.93 10.18 -5.12
CA LEU A 48 -19.55 8.83 -5.54
C LEU A 48 -20.70 8.17 -6.32
N PRO A 49 -20.42 7.50 -7.44
CA PRO A 49 -21.43 6.70 -8.14
C PRO A 49 -21.85 5.51 -7.28
N PRO A 50 -23.12 5.06 -7.34
CA PRO A 50 -23.64 3.97 -6.51
C PRO A 50 -22.95 2.61 -6.76
N THR A 51 -22.23 2.47 -7.86
CA THR A 51 -21.51 1.25 -8.26
C THR A 51 -20.04 1.21 -7.84
N HIS A 52 -19.60 2.11 -6.96
CA HIS A 52 -18.21 2.15 -6.50
C HIS A 52 -17.86 0.95 -5.60
N ARG A 53 -16.62 0.45 -5.72
CA ARG A 53 -16.15 -0.76 -5.01
C ARG A 53 -15.84 -0.52 -3.53
N VAL A 54 -15.69 0.74 -3.12
CA VAL A 54 -15.17 1.15 -1.81
C VAL A 54 -16.33 1.52 -0.86
N GLN A 55 -17.03 0.51 -0.32
CA GLN A 55 -18.29 0.69 0.43
C GLN A 55 -18.21 1.57 1.69
N TRP A 56 -17.02 1.73 2.26
CA TRP A 56 -16.78 2.55 3.45
C TRP A 56 -16.53 4.04 3.12
N ARG A 57 -16.48 4.41 1.84
CA ARG A 57 -16.38 5.81 1.39
C ARG A 57 -17.77 6.35 1.06
N GLY A 58 -18.00 7.61 1.43
CA GLY A 58 -19.23 8.34 1.15
C GLY A 58 -18.98 9.63 0.38
N ASN A 59 -20.05 10.31 0.00
CA ASN A 59 -19.97 11.60 -0.68
C ASN A 59 -19.23 12.62 0.20
N SER A 60 -18.22 13.29 -0.36
CA SER A 60 -17.38 14.26 0.36
C SER A 60 -17.17 15.50 -0.51
N ALA A 61 -16.74 16.64 0.04
CA ALA A 61 -16.38 17.84 -0.74
C ALA A 61 -17.51 18.39 -1.66
N LEU A 62 -18.79 18.22 -1.26
CA LEU A 62 -19.94 18.62 -2.10
C LEU A 62 -20.12 20.14 -2.22
N LYS A 63 -19.58 20.91 -1.28
CA LYS A 63 -19.69 22.38 -1.23
C LYS A 63 -18.37 23.09 -1.52
N ASP A 64 -17.35 22.35 -1.94
CA ASP A 64 -16.06 22.95 -2.25
C ASP A 64 -16.23 23.91 -3.45
N GLY A 65 -15.66 25.11 -3.32
CA GLY A 65 -15.74 26.18 -4.33
C GLY A 65 -17.02 27.03 -4.30
N ALA A 66 -18.01 26.69 -3.47
CA ALA A 66 -19.27 27.45 -3.37
C ALA A 66 -19.05 28.92 -2.98
N ASP A 67 -18.04 29.18 -2.13
CA ASP A 67 -17.68 30.53 -1.67
C ASP A 67 -17.12 31.42 -2.80
N HIS A 68 -16.67 30.82 -3.90
CA HIS A 68 -16.18 31.52 -5.09
C HIS A 68 -17.16 31.46 -6.27
N GLY A 69 -18.39 30.97 -6.05
CA GLY A 69 -19.39 30.80 -7.11
C GLY A 69 -19.05 29.71 -8.13
N VAL A 70 -18.08 28.83 -7.82
CA VAL A 70 -17.63 27.76 -8.72
C VAL A 70 -17.95 26.42 -8.09
N SER A 71 -18.78 25.60 -8.72
CA SER A 71 -19.03 24.24 -8.26
C SER A 71 -17.83 23.34 -8.61
N THR A 72 -16.90 23.14 -7.66
CA THR A 72 -15.75 22.23 -7.86
C THR A 72 -15.98 20.85 -7.25
N SER A 73 -17.22 20.53 -6.82
CA SER A 73 -17.60 19.19 -6.34
C SER A 73 -17.40 18.06 -7.36
N ALA A 74 -17.08 18.40 -8.61
CA ALA A 74 -16.69 17.49 -9.69
C ALA A 74 -15.17 17.33 -9.87
N MET A 75 -14.34 18.10 -9.16
CA MET A 75 -12.88 18.06 -9.29
C MET A 75 -12.29 17.04 -8.31
N HIS A 76 -11.70 16.02 -8.92
CA HIS A 76 -11.23 14.80 -8.29
C HIS A 76 -10.00 15.04 -7.39
N ALA A 77 -10.04 14.38 -6.23
CA ALA A 77 -8.95 14.02 -5.30
C ALA A 77 -8.60 15.02 -4.18
N CYS A 78 -9.27 14.87 -3.03
CA CYS A 78 -8.77 15.33 -1.72
C CYS A 78 -8.26 14.12 -0.92
N VAL A 79 -6.95 14.07 -0.68
CA VAL A 79 -6.23 12.99 0.01
C VAL A 79 -6.41 13.14 1.52
N VAL A 80 -7.50 12.62 2.07
CA VAL A 80 -7.62 12.46 3.53
C VAL A 80 -7.85 10.99 3.85
N ARG A 81 -6.75 10.35 4.26
CA ARG A 81 -6.69 9.09 5.03
C ARG A 81 -6.81 7.77 4.24
N CYS A 82 -5.75 7.35 3.55
CA CYS A 82 -5.58 5.96 3.07
C CYS A 82 -4.32 5.26 3.62
N THR A 83 -3.64 5.80 4.63
CA THR A 83 -2.39 5.23 5.18
C THR A 83 -2.58 3.97 6.06
N CYS A 84 -3.80 3.46 6.26
CA CYS A 84 -4.04 2.28 7.11
C CYS A 84 -4.35 0.97 6.37
N LEU A 85 -4.41 0.93 5.02
CA LEU A 85 -4.75 -0.31 4.27
C LEU A 85 -3.57 -0.96 3.52
N VAL A 86 -2.34 -0.66 3.93
CA VAL A 86 -1.13 -1.41 3.50
C VAL A 86 -0.37 -1.83 4.75
N ARG A 87 -1.01 -2.63 5.60
CA ARG A 87 -0.29 -3.58 6.44
C ARG A 87 -0.47 -4.95 5.77
N ALA A 88 0.51 -5.27 4.93
CA ALA A 88 0.84 -6.64 4.55
C ALA A 88 1.30 -7.42 5.78
#